data_AF-A0A514EGG0-F1
#
_entry.id   AF-A0A514EGG0-F1
#
_cell.length_a   1.000
_cell.length_b   1.000
_cell.length_c   1.000
_cell.angle_alpha   90.00
_cell.angle_beta   90.00
_cell.angle_gamma   90.00
#
_symmetry.space_group_name_H-M   'P 1'
#
loop_
_entity.id
_entity.type
_entity.pdbx_description
1 polymer ?
#
loop_
_entity_poly.entity_id
_entity_poly.type
_entity_poly.pdbx_seq_one_letter_code
_entity_poly.pdbx_strand_id
1 'polypeptide(L)'
;MNTLPNNEPSISDVATELRRYDAACAELLSLLRRQQRTRQDDHLCVNGYAELKKQLKRDSAHGTIGGVKRSMSDAERFFFEYAVRHAAQALKPAINYSRVVATWASAVSNAQSELQYKLHDLEKRYPGN
;
A
#
# COMPACT_ATOMS: atom_id res chain seq x y z
N MET A 1 -29.08 2.79 26.87
CA MET A 1 -28.50 2.30 25.60
C MET A 1 -27.25 3.10 25.33
N ASN A 2 -26.07 2.55 25.63
CA ASN A 2 -24.79 3.19 25.33
C ASN A 2 -24.33 2.69 23.97
N THR A 3 -24.56 3.47 22.91
CA THR A 3 -23.87 3.28 21.64
C THR A 3 -22.41 3.68 21.84
N LEU A 4 -21.54 2.69 22.02
CA LEU A 4 -20.10 2.88 21.86
C LEU A 4 -19.87 3.51 20.48
N PRO A 5 -18.98 4.51 20.33
CA PRO A 5 -18.62 4.99 19.01
C PRO A 5 -18.06 3.80 18.23
N ASN A 6 -18.71 3.46 17.11
CA ASN A 6 -18.14 2.52 16.16
C ASN A 6 -16.78 3.10 15.72
N ASN A 7 -15.68 2.51 16.17
CA ASN A 7 -14.32 2.77 15.67
C ASN A 7 -14.18 2.19 14.24
N GLU A 8 -15.14 2.47 13.36
CA GLU A 8 -15.05 2.17 11.95
C GLU A 8 -14.14 3.21 11.29
N PRO A 9 -13.16 2.80 10.47
CA PRO A 9 -12.29 3.75 9.81
C PRO A 9 -13.09 4.72 8.94
N SER A 10 -12.82 6.01 9.17
CA SER A 10 -13.37 7.12 8.41
C SER A 10 -12.72 7.23 7.03
N ILE A 11 -13.27 8.11 6.18
CA ILE A 11 -12.67 8.46 4.89
C ILE A 11 -11.25 9.03 5.08
N SER A 12 -11.01 9.83 6.13
CA SER A 12 -9.69 10.40 6.40
C SER A 12 -8.69 9.33 6.84
N ASP A 13 -9.14 8.31 7.59
CA ASP A 13 -8.28 7.16 7.95
C ASP A 13 -7.86 6.37 6.71
N VAL A 14 -8.80 6.11 5.80
CA VAL A 14 -8.52 5.44 4.53
C VAL A 14 -7.57 6.28 3.66
N ALA A 15 -7.81 7.59 3.54
CA ALA A 15 -6.93 8.48 2.77
C ALA A 15 -5.51 8.51 3.36
N THR A 16 -5.39 8.60 4.68
CA THR A 16 -4.11 8.58 5.39
C THR A 16 -3.36 7.29 5.12
N GLU A 17 -4.03 6.14 5.18
CA GLU A 17 -3.40 4.85 4.95
C GLU A 17 -3.00 4.65 3.49
N LEU A 18 -3.81 5.10 2.53
CA LEU A 18 -3.46 5.08 1.11
C LEU A 18 -2.25 6.00 0.82
N ARG A 19 -2.20 7.20 1.40
CA ARG A 19 -1.04 8.10 1.31
C ARG A 19 0.22 7.47 1.92
N ARG A 20 0.08 6.74 3.03
CA ARG A 20 1.19 5.99 3.65
C ARG A 20 1.77 4.96 2.69
N TYR A 21 0.92 4.18 2.01
CA TYR A 21 1.38 3.21 1.02
C TYR A 21 1.95 3.87 -0.25
N ASP A 22 1.38 4.97 -0.72
CA ASP A 22 1.91 5.73 -1.85
C ASP A 22 3.32 6.27 -1.55
N ALA A 23 3.51 6.89 -0.37
CA ALA A 23 4.81 7.37 0.08
C ALA A 23 5.84 6.23 0.18
N ALA A 24 5.46 5.08 0.76
CA ALA A 24 6.33 3.91 0.82
C ALA A 24 6.74 3.39 -0.58
N CYS A 25 5.81 3.40 -1.54
CA CYS A 25 6.12 3.07 -2.93
C CYS A 25 7.09 4.09 -3.55
N ALA A 26 6.86 5.39 -3.34
CA ALA A 26 7.69 6.47 -3.87
C ALA A 26 9.14 6.40 -3.34
N GLU A 27 9.31 6.20 -2.03
CA GLU A 27 10.61 6.03 -1.39
C GLU A 27 11.36 4.82 -1.95
N LEU A 28 10.67 3.67 -2.04
CA LEU A 28 11.25 2.45 -2.59
C LEU A 28 11.62 2.59 -4.07
N LEU A 29 10.79 3.27 -4.87
CA LEU A 29 11.09 3.57 -6.27
C LEU A 29 12.32 4.46 -6.42
N SER A 30 12.44 5.47 -5.56
CA SER A 30 13.62 6.35 -5.53
C SER A 30 14.89 5.53 -5.33
N LEU A 31 14.88 4.59 -4.37
CA LEU A 31 16.02 3.67 -4.14
C LEU A 31 16.27 2.75 -5.33
N LEU A 32 15.22 2.09 -5.85
CA LEU A 32 15.32 1.12 -6.95
C LEU A 32 15.81 1.75 -8.27
N ARG A 33 15.57 3.05 -8.48
CA ARG A 33 15.97 3.78 -9.69
C ARG A 33 17.36 4.42 -9.60
N ARG A 34 18.05 4.36 -8.45
CA ARG A 34 19.43 4.85 -8.33
C ARG A 34 20.34 4.10 -9.30
N GLN A 35 21.10 4.85 -10.11
CA GLN A 35 22.05 4.28 -11.07
C GLN A 35 23.20 3.54 -10.37
N GLN A 36 23.66 4.07 -9.24
CA GLN A 36 24.68 3.46 -8.39
C GLN A 36 24.05 3.15 -7.03
N ARG A 37 24.01 1.87 -6.66
CA ARG A 37 23.54 1.40 -5.35
C ARG A 37 24.69 0.76 -4.59
N THR A 38 24.78 1.09 -3.31
CA THR A 38 25.63 0.38 -2.36
C THR A 38 24.98 -0.94 -1.95
N ARG A 39 25.74 -1.83 -1.30
CA ARG A 39 25.16 -3.03 -0.68
C ARG A 39 24.09 -2.69 0.37
N GLN A 40 24.26 -1.56 1.07
CA GLN A 40 23.28 -1.07 2.03
C GLN A 40 21.98 -0.65 1.33
N ASP A 41 22.06 0.04 0.18
CA ASP A 41 20.87 0.37 -0.62
C ASP A 41 20.13 -0.88 -1.09
N ASP A 42 20.85 -1.91 -1.51
CA ASP A 42 20.24 -3.17 -1.93
C ASP A 42 19.52 -3.86 -0.75
N HIS A 43 20.11 -3.87 0.45
CA HIS A 43 19.44 -4.36 1.66
C HIS A 43 18.17 -3.55 2.00
N LEU A 44 18.23 -2.22 1.88
CA LEU A 44 17.06 -1.36 2.08
C LEU A 44 15.97 -1.64 1.03
N CYS A 45 16.34 -1.85 -0.23
CA CYS A 45 15.39 -2.23 -1.28
C CYS A 45 14.71 -3.57 -0.99
N VAL A 46 15.49 -4.59 -0.61
CA VAL A 46 14.96 -5.92 -0.26
C VAL A 46 14.02 -5.84 0.93
N ASN A 47 14.42 -5.18 2.00
CA ASN A 47 13.60 -5.04 3.20
C ASN A 47 12.35 -4.20 2.94
N GLY A 48 12.48 -3.07 2.24
CA GLY A 48 11.35 -2.20 1.89
C GLY A 48 10.34 -2.90 0.98
N TYR A 49 10.80 -3.62 -0.05
CA TYR A 49 9.92 -4.40 -0.91
C TYR A 49 9.22 -5.53 -0.15
N ALA A 50 9.96 -6.24 0.71
CA ALA A 50 9.41 -7.32 1.52
C ALA A 50 8.33 -6.82 2.48
N GLU A 51 8.61 -5.72 3.18
CA GLU A 51 7.70 -5.14 4.14
C GLU A 51 6.45 -4.56 3.45
N LEU A 52 6.61 -3.80 2.37
CA LEU A 52 5.48 -3.29 1.58
C LEU A 52 4.58 -4.42 1.10
N LYS A 53 5.16 -5.48 0.52
CA LYS A 53 4.42 -6.65 0.04
C LYS A 53 3.71 -7.38 1.18
N LYS A 54 4.35 -7.50 2.34
CA LYS A 54 3.76 -8.14 3.54
C LYS A 54 2.57 -7.34 4.06
N GLN A 55 2.70 -6.02 4.21
CA GLN A 55 1.64 -5.14 4.69
C GLN A 55 0.44 -5.14 3.75
N LEU A 56 0.67 -4.92 2.44
CA LEU A 56 -0.40 -4.95 1.45
C LEU A 56 -1.11 -6.30 1.40
N LYS A 57 -0.36 -7.42 1.51
CA LYS A 57 -0.98 -8.75 1.59
C LYS A 57 -1.84 -8.92 2.84
N ARG A 58 -1.32 -8.54 4.01
CA ARG A 58 -2.06 -8.60 5.28
C ARG A 58 -3.37 -7.82 5.18
N ASP A 59 -3.30 -6.59 4.70
CA ASP A 59 -4.47 -5.71 4.61
C ASP A 59 -5.45 -6.20 3.53
N SER A 60 -4.95 -6.70 2.38
CA SER A 60 -5.78 -7.29 1.33
C SER A 60 -6.50 -8.58 1.72
N ALA A 61 -6.01 -9.32 2.72
CA ALA A 61 -6.62 -10.58 3.15
C ALA A 61 -8.03 -10.36 3.74
N HIS A 62 -8.27 -9.19 4.33
CA HIS A 62 -9.56 -8.83 4.91
C HIS A 62 -10.17 -7.56 4.29
N GLY A 63 -9.44 -6.85 3.42
CA GLY A 63 -9.87 -5.59 2.83
C GLY A 63 -9.98 -4.45 3.83
N THR A 64 -9.36 -4.59 5.01
CA THR A 64 -9.43 -3.67 6.13
C THR A 64 -8.06 -3.08 6.44
N ILE A 65 -8.04 -1.85 6.95
CA ILE A 65 -6.81 -1.21 7.42
C ILE A 65 -6.19 -2.07 8.52
N GLY A 66 -4.90 -2.38 8.37
CA GLY A 66 -4.15 -3.26 9.27
C GLY A 66 -4.47 -4.75 9.14
N GLY A 67 -5.36 -5.15 8.22
CA GLY A 67 -5.76 -6.53 8.00
C GLY A 67 -6.47 -7.16 9.20
N VAL A 68 -7.29 -6.38 9.89
CA VAL A 68 -8.08 -6.86 11.03
C VAL A 68 -9.31 -7.61 10.50
N LYS A 69 -9.53 -8.84 10.97
CA LYS A 69 -10.71 -9.64 10.63
C LYS A 69 -11.97 -9.04 11.29
N ARG A 70 -12.65 -8.15 10.57
CA ARG A 70 -13.93 -7.54 10.93
C ARG A 70 -14.73 -7.18 9.68
N SER A 71 -15.95 -6.69 9.86
CA SER A 71 -16.69 -6.05 8.77
C SER A 71 -15.93 -4.82 8.26
N MET A 72 -15.80 -4.70 6.95
CA MET A 72 -15.29 -3.50 6.29
C MET A 72 -16.27 -2.35 6.48
N SER A 73 -15.76 -1.15 6.77
CA SER A 73 -16.56 0.07 6.64
C SER A 73 -16.87 0.33 5.16
N ASP A 74 -17.84 1.20 4.88
CA ASP A 74 -18.14 1.57 3.49
C ASP A 74 -16.94 2.25 2.82
N ALA A 75 -16.20 3.10 3.55
CA ALA A 75 -14.98 3.73 3.06
C ALA A 75 -13.93 2.69 2.64
N GLU A 76 -13.71 1.67 3.47
CA GLU A 76 -12.78 0.58 3.14
C GLU A 76 -13.25 -0.21 1.93
N ARG A 77 -14.54 -0.56 1.88
CA ARG A 77 -15.12 -1.34 0.79
C ARG A 77 -15.01 -0.63 -0.56
N PHE A 78 -15.25 0.68 -0.61
CA PHE A 78 -15.26 1.43 -1.88
C PHE A 78 -13.88 1.86 -2.37
N PHE A 79 -12.96 2.16 -1.45
CA PHE A 79 -11.66 2.76 -1.79
C PHE A 79 -10.48 1.87 -1.40
N PHE A 80 -10.45 1.38 -0.16
CA PHE A 80 -9.27 0.71 0.39
C PHE A 80 -9.08 -0.70 -0.16
N GLU A 81 -10.10 -1.56 -0.09
CA GLU A 81 -10.02 -2.99 -0.47
C GLU A 81 -9.51 -3.15 -1.90
N TYR A 82 -10.09 -2.37 -2.83
CA TYR A 82 -9.65 -2.37 -4.22
C TYR A 82 -8.17 -1.99 -4.33
N ALA A 83 -7.77 -0.86 -3.72
CA ALA A 83 -6.42 -0.34 -3.83
C ALA A 83 -5.39 -1.34 -3.32
N VAL A 84 -5.58 -1.88 -2.12
CA VAL A 84 -4.61 -2.79 -1.50
C VAL A 84 -4.58 -4.15 -2.19
N ARG A 85 -5.72 -4.67 -2.66
CA ARG A 85 -5.77 -5.94 -3.39
C ARG A 85 -5.02 -5.86 -4.71
N HIS A 86 -5.27 -4.81 -5.49
CA HIS A 86 -4.63 -4.62 -6.80
C HIS A 86 -3.15 -4.28 -6.65
N ALA A 87 -2.77 -3.44 -5.66
CA ALA A 87 -1.38 -3.19 -5.33
C ALA A 87 -0.63 -4.47 -4.90
N ALA A 88 -1.24 -5.30 -4.04
CA ALA A 88 -0.66 -6.58 -3.63
C ALA A 88 -0.47 -7.55 -4.82
N GLN A 89 -1.42 -7.56 -5.77
CA GLN A 89 -1.33 -8.34 -7.00
C GLN A 89 -0.26 -7.83 -7.97
N ALA A 90 0.01 -6.51 -7.99
CA ALA A 90 1.07 -5.92 -8.81
C ALA A 90 2.47 -6.32 -8.32
N LEU A 91 2.65 -6.50 -7.00
CA LEU A 91 3.89 -6.96 -6.39
C LEU A 91 4.14 -8.47 -6.57
N LYS A 92 4.10 -8.97 -7.82
CA LYS A 92 4.33 -10.38 -8.16
C LYS A 92 5.75 -10.88 -7.89
N PRO A 93 6.82 -10.13 -8.25
CA PRO A 93 8.19 -10.61 -8.10
C PRO A 93 8.49 -11.23 -6.72
N ALA A 94 9.21 -12.35 -6.73
CA ALA A 94 9.61 -13.03 -5.50
C ALA A 94 10.59 -12.17 -4.70
N ILE A 95 10.49 -12.27 -3.38
CA ILE A 95 11.49 -11.72 -2.46
C ILE A 95 12.59 -12.78 -2.36
N ASN A 96 13.63 -12.62 -3.18
CA ASN A 96 14.84 -13.41 -2.99
C ASN A 96 15.72 -12.61 -2.03
N TYR A 97 15.93 -13.13 -0.83
CA TYR A 97 16.61 -12.44 0.29
C TYR A 97 17.98 -11.83 -0.07
N SER A 98 18.59 -12.22 -1.18
CA SER A 98 19.93 -11.81 -1.58
C SER A 98 20.02 -10.81 -2.74
N ARG A 99 18.93 -10.52 -3.49
CA ARG A 99 19.07 -9.74 -4.74
C ARG A 99 17.87 -8.86 -5.08
N VAL A 100 18.16 -7.60 -5.38
CA VAL A 100 17.27 -6.69 -6.10
C VAL A 100 17.20 -7.13 -7.56
N VAL A 101 15.99 -7.26 -8.11
CA VAL A 101 15.79 -7.60 -9.52
C VAL A 101 15.22 -6.41 -10.29
N ALA A 102 15.58 -6.28 -11.57
CA ALA A 102 15.20 -5.14 -12.41
C ALA A 102 13.67 -4.93 -12.51
N THR A 103 12.89 -6.01 -12.39
CA THR A 103 11.43 -5.97 -12.48
C THR A 103 10.75 -5.36 -11.26
N TRP A 104 11.45 -5.19 -10.13
CA TRP A 104 10.87 -4.61 -8.92
C TRP A 104 10.45 -3.16 -9.11
N ALA A 105 11.24 -2.35 -9.83
CA ALA A 105 10.88 -0.96 -10.07
C ALA A 105 9.55 -0.84 -10.83
N SER A 106 9.33 -1.68 -11.84
CA SER A 106 8.05 -1.71 -12.56
C SER A 106 6.91 -2.23 -11.66
N ALA A 107 7.14 -3.28 -10.87
CA ALA A 107 6.13 -3.81 -9.97
C ALA A 107 5.69 -2.81 -8.90
N VAL A 108 6.63 -2.10 -8.28
CA VAL A 108 6.34 -1.06 -7.28
C VAL A 108 5.65 0.13 -7.94
N SER A 109 6.06 0.52 -9.15
CA SER A 109 5.40 1.59 -9.91
C SER A 109 3.93 1.26 -10.21
N ASN A 110 3.64 0.01 -10.61
CA ASN A 110 2.27 -0.43 -10.86
C ASN A 110 1.44 -0.45 -9.57
N ALA A 111 2.02 -0.94 -8.45
CA ALA A 111 1.36 -0.91 -7.16
C ALA A 111 1.03 0.54 -6.73
N GLN A 112 1.97 1.48 -6.92
CA GLN A 112 1.77 2.89 -6.65
C GLN A 112 0.61 3.46 -7.47
N SER A 113 0.52 3.14 -8.77
CA SER A 113 -0.57 3.63 -9.63
C SER A 113 -1.96 3.18 -9.17
N GLU A 114 -2.10 1.93 -8.69
CA GLU A 114 -3.38 1.44 -8.15
C GLU A 114 -3.79 2.20 -6.87
N LEU A 115 -2.81 2.48 -6.00
CA LEU A 115 -3.02 3.27 -4.78
C LEU A 115 -3.43 4.71 -5.11
N GLN A 116 -2.69 5.37 -6.00
CA GLN A 116 -2.95 6.74 -6.44
C GLN A 116 -4.31 6.86 -7.15
N TYR A 117 -4.68 5.88 -7.97
CA TYR A 117 -5.97 5.86 -8.64
C TYR A 117 -7.13 5.94 -7.64
N LYS A 118 -7.08 5.11 -6.58
CA LYS A 118 -8.14 5.10 -5.56
C LYS A 118 -8.05 6.25 -4.58
N LEU A 119 -6.85 6.72 -4.24
CA LEU A 119 -6.68 7.92 -3.44
C LEU A 119 -7.28 9.14 -4.15
N HIS A 120 -6.99 9.32 -5.44
CA HIS A 120 -7.55 10.42 -6.22
C HIS A 120 -9.09 10.30 -6.37
N ASP A 121 -9.64 9.10 -6.57
CA ASP A 121 -11.10 8.88 -6.59
C ASP A 121 -11.75 9.24 -5.23
N LEU A 122 -11.10 8.89 -4.12
CA LEU A 122 -11.53 9.25 -2.77
C LEU A 122 -11.51 10.77 -2.57
N GLU A 123 -10.38 11.43 -2.85
CA GLU A 123 -10.20 12.88 -2.65
C GLU A 123 -11.14 13.70 -3.54
N LYS A 124 -11.43 13.21 -4.75
CA LYS A 124 -12.41 13.85 -5.64
C LYS A 124 -13.84 13.76 -5.10
N ARG A 125 -14.21 12.65 -4.48
CA ARG A 125 -15.57 12.44 -3.92
C ARG A 125 -15.74 13.09 -2.56
N TYR A 126 -14.66 13.27 -1.81
CA TYR A 126 -14.66 13.82 -0.45
C TYR A 126 -13.58 14.90 -0.30
N PRO A 127 -13.73 16.06 -0.98
CA PRO A 127 -12.76 17.14 -0.91
C PRO A 127 -12.66 17.70 0.51
N GLY A 128 -11.45 17.81 1.05
CA GLY A 128 -11.19 18.40 2.37
C GLY A 128 -10.99 17.41 3.52
N ASN A 129 -10.78 16.11 3.25
CA ASN A 129 -10.43 15.07 4.24
C ASN A 129 -9.00 14.53 4.12
#